data_AF-G0N114-F1
#
_entry.id   AF-G0N114-F1
#
_cell.length_a   1.000
_cell.length_b   1.000
_cell.length_c   1.000
_cell.angle_alpha   90.00
_cell.angle_beta   90.00
_cell.angle_gamma   90.00
#
_symmetry.space_group_name_H-M   'P 1'
#
loop_
_entity.id
_entity.type
_entity.pdbx_description
1 polymer ?
#
loop_
_entity_poly.entity_id
_entity_poly.type
_entity_poly.pdbx_seq_one_letter_code
_entity_poly.pdbx_strand_id
1 'polypeptide(L)'
;MFDYFSILVAVILGGIIYYLKDLFTPDKIKEKPEIQKKDYKKDTVYLYQFKRLKNCPNLSPFCMKIEVLCRIWNIPHEADATVFSLLATVYYPFRTHITDVLENDFPKLLEYVERVKKEVYPNDFTF
;
A
#
# COMPACT_ATOMS: atom_id res chain seq x y z
N MET A 1 32.77 -12.76 -45.91
CA MET A 1 33.20 -13.50 -44.71
C MET A 1 33.03 -12.52 -43.56
N PHE A 2 31.94 -12.62 -42.80
CA PHE A 2 31.77 -11.74 -41.64
C PHE A 2 32.64 -12.29 -40.52
N ASP A 3 33.65 -11.51 -40.12
CA ASP A 3 34.58 -11.92 -39.09
C ASP A 3 33.85 -12.06 -37.75
N TYR A 4 34.10 -13.17 -37.05
CA TYR A 4 33.48 -13.51 -35.77
C TYR A 4 33.58 -12.37 -34.73
N PHE A 5 34.66 -11.58 -34.81
CA PHE A 5 34.88 -10.39 -34.00
C PHE A 5 33.85 -9.28 -34.24
N SER A 6 33.46 -9.05 -35.50
CA SER A 6 32.45 -8.02 -35.85
C SER A 6 31.06 -8.37 -35.31
N ILE A 7 30.72 -9.66 -35.25
CA ILE A 7 29.46 -10.15 -34.70
C ILE A 7 29.43 -9.98 -33.18
N LEU A 8 30.55 -10.25 -32.49
CA LEU A 8 30.65 -10.13 -31.04
C LEU A 8 30.52 -8.67 -30.57
N VAL A 9 31.13 -7.73 -31.28
CA VAL A 9 31.00 -6.29 -31.01
C VAL A 9 29.56 -5.80 -31.19
N ALA A 10 28.85 -6.28 -32.21
CA ALA A 10 27.45 -5.93 -32.45
C ALA A 10 26.52 -6.42 -31.33
N VAL A 11 26.76 -7.61 -30.78
CA VAL A 11 25.97 -8.16 -29.66
C VAL A 11 26.19 -7.35 -28.38
N ILE A 12 27.44 -6.97 -28.08
CA ILE A 12 27.76 -6.16 -26.90
C ILE A 12 27.12 -4.78 -27.01
N LEU A 13 27.24 -4.11 -28.16
CA LEU A 13 26.61 -2.81 -28.39
C LEU A 13 25.08 -2.89 -28.29
N GLY A 14 24.48 -3.96 -28.82
CA GLY A 14 23.04 -4.21 -28.69
C GLY A 14 22.60 -4.38 -27.24
N GLY A 15 23.36 -5.12 -26.44
CA GLY A 15 23.12 -5.31 -25.00
C GLY A 15 23.23 -4.01 -24.20
N ILE A 16 24.24 -3.18 -24.49
CA ILE A 16 24.41 -1.86 -23.85
C ILE A 16 23.26 -0.93 -24.20
N ILE A 17 22.84 -0.88 -25.47
CA ILE A 17 21.69 -0.06 -25.90
C ILE A 17 20.39 -0.53 -25.24
N TYR A 18 20.21 -1.84 -25.08
CA TYR A 18 19.05 -2.40 -24.38
C TYR A 18 19.04 -2.00 -22.89
N TYR A 19 20.18 -2.14 -22.21
CA TYR A 19 20.31 -1.76 -20.80
C TYR A 19 20.11 -0.26 -20.56
N LEU A 20 20.64 0.58 -21.44
CA LEU A 20 20.42 2.03 -21.36
C LEU A 20 18.95 2.42 -21.61
N LYS A 21 18.23 1.69 -22.47
CA LYS A 21 16.80 1.94 -22.68
C LYS A 21 15.98 1.67 -21.42
N ASP A 22 16.29 0.59 -20.71
CA ASP A 22 15.62 0.21 -19.46
C ASP A 22 15.88 1.23 -18.34
N LEU A 23 17.10 1.77 -18.27
CA LEU A 23 17.48 2.80 -17.30
C LEU A 23 16.77 4.15 -17.52
N PHE A 24 16.47 4.52 -18.77
CA PHE A 24 15.86 5.81 -19.13
C PHE A 24 14.36 5.74 -19.42
N THR A 25 13.73 4.56 -19.35
CA THR A 25 12.27 4.46 -19.41
C THR A 25 11.66 4.93 -18.10
N PRO A 26 10.84 6.01 -18.10
CA PRO A 26 10.10 6.39 -16.90
C PRO A 26 9.11 5.27 -16.55
N ASP A 27 9.05 4.91 -15.27
CA ASP A 27 8.08 3.94 -14.77
C ASP A 27 6.67 4.34 -15.20
N LYS A 28 5.97 3.43 -15.87
CA LYS A 28 4.56 3.64 -16.19
C LYS A 28 3.78 3.69 -14.89
N ILE A 29 3.29 4.88 -14.53
CA ILE A 29 2.40 5.08 -13.40
C ILE A 29 1.16 4.20 -13.63
N LYS A 30 0.97 3.19 -12.77
CA LYS A 30 -0.21 2.34 -12.79
C LYS A 30 -1.46 3.20 -12.59
N GLU A 31 -2.54 2.84 -13.28
CA GLU A 31 -3.80 3.54 -13.11
C GLU A 31 -4.28 3.45 -11.66
N LYS A 32 -4.85 4.55 -11.17
CA LYS A 32 -5.32 4.67 -9.79
C LYS A 32 -6.36 3.57 -9.51
N PRO A 33 -6.19 2.76 -8.45
CA PRO A 33 -7.15 1.71 -8.11
C PRO A 33 -8.53 2.30 -7.83
N GLU A 34 -9.56 1.49 -8.07
CA GLU A 34 -10.93 1.92 -7.87
C GLU A 34 -11.23 2.20 -6.39
N ILE A 35 -12.08 3.20 -6.14
CA ILE A 35 -12.43 3.64 -4.78
C ILE A 35 -13.13 2.49 -4.04
N GLN A 36 -12.61 2.15 -2.86
CA GLN A 36 -13.06 0.98 -2.07
C GLN A 36 -14.51 1.07 -1.59
N LYS A 37 -15.03 2.29 -1.37
CA LYS A 37 -16.45 2.52 -1.04
C LYS A 37 -17.09 3.40 -2.09
N LYS A 38 -18.20 2.92 -2.65
CA LYS A 38 -19.05 3.66 -3.60
C LYS A 38 -20.39 4.07 -2.99
N ASP A 39 -20.79 3.42 -1.90
CA ASP A 39 -22.08 3.62 -1.23
C ASP A 39 -22.00 4.75 -0.19
N TYR A 40 -21.77 5.98 -0.65
CA TYR A 40 -21.77 7.14 0.22
C TYR A 40 -23.21 7.56 0.55
N LYS A 41 -23.49 7.70 1.85
CA LYS A 41 -24.73 8.29 2.35
C LYS A 41 -24.63 9.80 2.27
N LYS A 42 -25.71 10.41 1.78
CA LYS A 42 -25.86 11.87 1.78
C LYS A 42 -25.86 12.38 3.23
N ASP A 43 -25.28 13.55 3.43
CA ASP A 43 -25.19 14.24 4.73
C ASP A 43 -24.43 13.46 5.82
N THR A 44 -23.48 12.59 5.45
CA THR A 44 -22.58 11.88 6.39
C THR A 44 -21.11 12.20 6.06
N VAL A 45 -20.33 12.53 7.08
CA VAL A 45 -18.90 12.81 6.94
C VAL A 45 -18.10 11.50 7.00
N TYR A 46 -17.34 11.20 5.95
CA TYR A 46 -16.50 10.00 5.89
C TYR A 46 -15.07 10.34 6.32
N LEU A 47 -14.66 9.83 7.47
CA LEU A 47 -13.34 10.04 8.04
C LEU A 47 -12.43 8.87 7.67
N TYR A 48 -11.45 9.10 6.80
CA TYR A 48 -10.41 8.11 6.49
C TYR A 48 -9.31 8.16 7.55
N GLN A 49 -9.38 7.25 8.52
CA GLN A 49 -8.50 7.27 9.69
C GLN A 49 -8.26 5.88 10.27
N PHE A 50 -7.41 5.77 11.30
CA PHE A 50 -7.19 4.50 11.99
C PHE A 50 -8.48 3.98 12.65
N LYS A 51 -8.59 2.64 12.72
CA LYS A 51 -9.71 1.96 13.38
C LYS A 51 -9.76 2.32 14.87
N ARG A 52 -10.97 2.52 15.39
CA ARG A 52 -11.19 2.65 16.83
C ARG A 52 -10.71 1.39 17.55
N LEU A 53 -9.95 1.57 18.61
CA LEU A 53 -9.51 0.49 19.51
C LEU A 53 -10.51 0.37 20.67
N LYS A 54 -10.48 -0.78 21.39
CA LYS A 54 -11.43 -1.06 22.47
C LYS A 54 -11.43 0.02 23.57
N ASN A 55 -10.25 0.58 23.88
CA ASN A 55 -10.06 1.54 24.97
C ASN A 55 -9.63 2.93 24.50
N CYS A 56 -9.36 3.13 23.21
CA CYS A 56 -8.96 4.43 22.67
C CYS A 56 -9.63 4.73 21.32
N PRO A 57 -10.15 5.95 21.11
CA PRO A 57 -10.90 6.31 19.92
C PRO A 57 -10.04 6.29 18.66
N ASN A 58 -8.76 6.67 18.75
CA ASN A 58 -7.82 6.59 17.64
C ASN A 58 -6.37 6.53 18.16
N LEU A 59 -5.46 5.90 17.41
CA LEU A 59 -4.02 5.88 17.69
C LEU A 59 -3.36 7.24 17.42
N SER A 60 -3.88 8.01 16.46
CA SER A 60 -3.36 9.34 16.12
C SER A 60 -4.12 10.44 16.86
N PRO A 61 -3.43 11.36 17.57
CA PRO A 61 -4.07 12.48 18.25
C PRO A 61 -4.73 13.46 17.27
N PHE A 62 -4.26 13.54 16.02
CA PHE A 62 -4.85 14.40 14.99
C PHE A 62 -6.19 13.86 14.51
N CYS A 63 -6.27 12.55 14.22
CA CYS A 63 -7.53 11.90 13.84
C CYS A 63 -8.55 11.96 14.99
N MET A 64 -8.09 11.76 16.22
CA MET A 64 -8.92 11.87 17.42
C MET A 64 -9.57 13.25 17.55
N LYS A 65 -8.81 14.33 17.28
CA LYS A 65 -9.34 15.69 17.34
C LYS A 65 -10.51 15.91 16.38
N ILE A 66 -10.40 15.45 15.13
CA ILE A 66 -11.45 15.60 14.11
C ILE A 66 -12.69 14.82 14.54
N GLU A 67 -12.50 13.57 14.97
CA GLU A 67 -13.60 12.72 15.39
C GLU A 67 -14.33 13.27 16.62
N VAL A 68 -13.59 13.80 17.60
CA VAL A 68 -14.14 14.44 18.78
C VAL A 68 -14.94 15.69 18.41
N LEU A 69 -14.46 16.51 17.47
CA LEU A 69 -15.23 17.65 16.96
C LEU A 69 -16.54 17.20 16.32
N CYS A 70 -16.50 16.21 15.42
CA CYS A 70 -17.72 15.67 14.81
C CYS A 70 -18.72 15.18 15.86
N ARG A 71 -18.25 14.56 16.95
CA ARG A 71 -19.11 14.14 18.06
C ARG A 71 -19.69 15.30 18.86
N ILE A 72 -18.88 16.30 19.22
CA ILE A 72 -19.32 17.48 19.99
C ILE A 72 -20.45 18.21 19.26
N TRP A 73 -20.32 18.34 17.94
CA TRP A 73 -21.29 19.03 17.09
C TRP A 73 -22.43 18.13 16.60
N ASN A 74 -22.52 16.86 17.06
CA ASN A 74 -23.50 15.86 16.61
C ASN A 74 -23.56 15.69 15.08
N ILE A 75 -22.41 15.79 14.41
CA ILE A 75 -22.30 15.58 12.98
C ILE A 75 -22.27 14.07 12.70
N PRO A 76 -23.17 13.53 11.87
CA PRO A 76 -23.14 12.13 11.46
C PRO A 76 -21.84 11.84 10.71
N HIS A 77 -21.07 10.87 11.21
CA HIS A 77 -19.77 10.51 10.65
C HIS A 77 -19.53 9.01 10.70
N GLU A 78 -18.86 8.49 9.67
CA GLU A 78 -18.40 7.11 9.59
C GLU A 78 -16.87 7.11 9.47
N ALA A 79 -16.21 6.41 10.39
CA ALA A 79 -14.77 6.19 10.31
C ALA A 79 -14.51 5.01 9.37
N ASP A 80 -13.84 5.28 8.24
CA ASP A 80 -13.37 4.25 7.35
C ASP A 80 -11.91 3.93 7.63
N ALA A 81 -11.67 2.65 7.94
CA ALA A 81 -10.37 2.19 8.37
C ALA A 81 -9.60 1.61 7.19
N THR A 82 -8.46 2.20 6.85
CA THR A 82 -7.44 1.48 6.08
C THR A 82 -6.70 0.54 7.02
N VAL A 83 -7.38 -0.55 7.44
CA VAL A 83 -6.79 -1.61 8.27
C VAL A 83 -5.47 -2.10 7.66
N PHE A 84 -5.40 -2.13 6.32
CA PHE A 84 -4.19 -2.41 5.59
C PHE A 84 -3.04 -1.48 5.95
N SER A 85 -3.24 -0.15 5.98
CA SER A 85 -2.16 0.81 6.25
C SER A 85 -1.51 0.60 7.62
N LEU A 86 -2.32 0.37 8.65
CA LEU A 86 -1.80 0.12 9.99
C LEU A 86 -1.01 -1.19 10.06
N LEU A 87 -1.56 -2.27 9.49
CA LEU A 87 -0.91 -3.56 9.48
C LEU A 87 0.36 -3.54 8.62
N ALA A 88 0.33 -2.85 7.48
CA ALA A 88 1.46 -2.68 6.58
C ALA A 88 2.63 -1.95 7.27
N THR A 89 2.36 -0.90 8.05
CA THR A 89 3.39 -0.17 8.80
C THR A 89 4.04 -1.02 9.90
N VAL A 90 3.34 -2.02 10.44
CA VAL A 90 3.89 -2.91 11.47
C VAL A 90 4.58 -4.13 10.86
N TYR A 91 4.02 -4.65 9.77
CA TYR A 91 4.41 -5.94 9.19
C TYR A 91 5.56 -5.82 8.18
N TYR A 92 5.58 -4.79 7.32
CA TYR A 92 6.55 -4.72 6.22
C TYR A 92 7.93 -4.10 6.54
N PRO A 93 8.09 -3.08 7.40
CA PRO A 93 9.39 -2.40 7.48
C PRO A 93 10.44 -3.21 8.22
N PHE A 94 10.09 -3.85 9.35
CA PHE A 94 11.03 -4.66 10.14
C PHE A 94 10.31 -5.80 10.84
N ARG A 95 10.97 -6.96 10.95
CA ARG A 95 10.46 -8.09 11.74
C ARG A 95 10.56 -7.76 13.23
N THR A 96 9.43 -7.81 13.93
CA THR A 96 9.33 -7.55 15.38
C THR A 96 8.55 -8.67 16.05
N HIS A 97 8.53 -8.70 17.39
CA HIS A 97 7.67 -9.63 18.14
C HIS A 97 6.19 -9.51 17.74
N ILE A 98 5.74 -8.33 17.33
CA ILE A 98 4.36 -8.13 16.86
C ILE A 98 4.12 -8.85 15.53
N THR A 99 5.13 -8.93 14.66
CA THR A 99 5.09 -9.70 13.41
C THR A 99 4.87 -11.19 13.71
N ASP A 100 5.61 -11.74 14.66
CA ASP A 100 5.49 -13.16 15.04
C ASP A 100 4.11 -13.46 15.68
N VAL A 101 3.56 -12.54 16.47
CA VAL A 101 2.19 -12.66 17.01
C VAL A 101 1.15 -12.60 15.88
N LEU A 102 1.34 -11.72 14.88
CA LEU A 102 0.44 -11.62 13.73
C LEU A 102 0.44 -12.89 12.88
N GLU A 103 1.61 -13.49 12.66
CA GLU A 103 1.77 -14.74 11.91
C GLU A 103 1.14 -15.93 12.65
N ASN A 104 1.38 -16.05 13.96
CA ASN A 104 0.96 -17.22 14.74
C ASN A 104 -0.50 -17.13 15.22
N ASP A 105 -0.92 -15.98 15.74
CA ASP A 105 -2.19 -15.83 16.44
C ASP A 105 -3.30 -15.24 15.55
N PHE A 106 -2.93 -14.53 14.47
CA PHE A 106 -3.88 -13.79 13.63
C PHE A 106 -3.73 -14.03 12.11
N PRO A 107 -3.73 -15.29 11.63
CA PRO A 107 -3.49 -15.61 10.22
C PRO A 107 -4.51 -14.99 9.25
N LYS A 108 -5.76 -14.76 9.70
CA LYS A 108 -6.79 -14.08 8.88
C LYS A 108 -6.47 -12.62 8.58
N LEU A 109 -5.79 -11.94 9.51
CA LEU A 109 -5.36 -10.55 9.28
C LEU A 109 -4.18 -10.52 8.30
N LEU A 110 -3.29 -11.49 8.40
CA LEU A 110 -2.19 -11.67 7.45
C LEU A 110 -2.71 -11.95 6.04
N GLU A 111 -3.71 -12.84 5.90
CA GLU A 111 -4.34 -13.14 4.61
C GLU A 111 -4.99 -11.90 3.99
N TYR A 112 -5.66 -11.06 4.79
CA TYR A 112 -6.18 -9.78 4.34
C TYR A 112 -5.06 -8.84 3.84
N VAL A 113 -3.96 -8.74 4.58
CA VAL A 113 -2.82 -7.87 4.24
C VAL A 113 -2.14 -8.33 2.95
N GLU A 114 -1.90 -9.63 2.79
CA GLU A 114 -1.31 -10.20 1.58
C GLU A 114 -2.26 -10.11 0.39
N ARG A 115 -3.57 -10.27 0.59
CA ARG A 115 -4.57 -10.07 -0.47
C ARG A 115 -4.58 -8.63 -0.96
N VAL A 116 -4.63 -7.65 -0.06
CA VAL A 116 -4.58 -6.22 -0.43
C VAL A 116 -3.26 -5.85 -1.08
N LYS A 117 -2.13 -6.40 -0.59
CA LYS A 117 -0.83 -6.24 -1.24
C LYS A 117 -0.83 -6.78 -2.66
N LYS A 118 -1.37 -7.97 -2.88
CA LYS A 118 -1.46 -8.59 -4.21
C LYS A 118 -2.39 -7.82 -5.16
N GLU A 119 -3.52 -7.35 -4.66
CA GLU A 119 -4.53 -6.63 -5.46
C GLU A 119 -4.09 -5.19 -5.80
N VAL A 120 -3.48 -4.49 -4.85
CA VAL A 120 -3.21 -3.04 -4.96
C VAL A 120 -1.75 -2.74 -5.28
N TYR A 121 -0.80 -3.54 -4.77
CA TYR A 121 0.65 -3.30 -4.84
C TYR A 121 1.44 -4.50 -5.43
N PRO A 122 1.01 -5.11 -6.55
CA PRO A 122 1.57 -6.38 -7.02
C PRO A 122 3.06 -6.35 -7.37
N ASN A 123 3.62 -5.17 -7.70
CA ASN A 123 5.01 -5.04 -8.16
C ASN A 123 5.88 -4.16 -7.24
N ASP A 124 5.33 -3.70 -6.12
CA ASP A 124 5.99 -2.68 -5.30
C ASP A 124 6.83 -3.31 -4.17
N PHE A 125 6.70 -4.63 -3.98
CA PHE A 125 7.38 -5.43 -2.95
C PHE A 125 8.26 -6.54 -3.52
N THR A 126 8.51 -6.54 -4.83
CA THR A 126 9.43 -7.46 -5.51
C THR A 126 10.81 -6.81 -5.55
N PHE A 127 11.79 -7.41 -4.86
CA PHE A 127 13.21 -7.04 -4.91
C PHE A 127 13.94 -7.82 -6.00
#